data_AF-A0A8H7SY23-F1
#
_entry.id   AF-A0A8H7SY23-F1
#
_cell.length_a   1.000
_cell.length_b   1.000
_cell.length_c   1.000
_cell.angle_alpha   90.00
_cell.angle_beta   90.00
_cell.angle_gamma   90.00
#
_symmetry.space_group_name_H-M   'P 1'
#
loop_
_entity.id
_entity.type
_entity.pdbx_description
1 polymer ?
#
loop_
_entity_poly.entity_id
_entity_poly.type
_entity_poly.pdbx_seq_one_letter_code
_entity_poly.pdbx_strand_id
1 'polypeptide(L)'
;MILSELLARLFGYFSIACWIVVFTPQFYENYKLQNTDGVSVTFLTLWILGDILNLFGIILQNLLFTMLLLALYYLMADCILMGQVFYYRKYGVKHHIEEVVVTDNCGASSYEPIATETTGLLNTVEKKPNTRFLVRLFSISSIIIWSALLGGSALFFFHPGQNIDWSQLQLVPQLFGWGSAVLYCCSRIPQIMQNFRNESVEGLSLVMFIFSVVGNLTYCVSIVLESTDPTYLLINYPWILGSGGTLFFDFTIFFQFYMYRKRTDVVYKHIRDDNY
;
A
#
# COMPACT_ATOMS: atom_id res chain seq x y z
N MET A 1 -19.56 3.83 -28.00
CA MET A 1 -20.52 3.05 -27.20
C MET A 1 -20.02 1.62 -27.04
N ILE A 2 -20.06 0.75 -28.06
CA ILE A 2 -19.61 -0.66 -27.89
C ILE A 2 -18.12 -0.78 -27.51
N LEU A 3 -17.23 0.01 -28.14
CA LEU A 3 -15.79 -0.04 -27.84
C LEU A 3 -15.47 0.45 -26.41
N SER A 4 -16.11 1.53 -25.96
CA SER A 4 -15.88 2.09 -24.62
C SER A 4 -16.36 1.14 -23.52
N GLU A 5 -17.53 0.52 -23.70
CA GLU A 5 -18.06 -0.51 -22.78
C GLU A 5 -17.17 -1.76 -22.75
N LEU A 6 -16.67 -2.21 -23.91
CA LEU A 6 -15.76 -3.34 -23.97
C LEU A 6 -14.45 -3.03 -23.23
N LEU A 7 -13.87 -1.85 -23.46
CA LEU A 7 -12.66 -1.42 -22.76
C LEU A 7 -12.90 -1.30 -21.26
N ALA A 8 -14.02 -0.69 -20.82
CA ALA A 8 -14.38 -0.60 -19.41
C ALA A 8 -14.39 -1.98 -18.74
N ARG A 9 -15.03 -2.98 -19.37
CA ARG A 9 -15.04 -4.37 -18.88
C ARG A 9 -13.65 -5.00 -18.83
N LEU A 10 -12.82 -4.81 -19.86
CA LEU A 10 -11.46 -5.34 -19.90
C LEU A 10 -10.60 -4.76 -18.78
N PHE A 11 -10.63 -3.44 -18.59
CA PHE A 11 -9.94 -2.76 -17.50
C PHE A 11 -10.45 -3.20 -16.13
N GLY A 12 -11.76 -3.39 -15.97
CA GLY A 12 -12.37 -3.91 -14.75
C GLY A 12 -11.91 -5.33 -14.41
N TYR A 13 -11.92 -6.26 -15.38
CA TYR A 13 -11.42 -7.62 -15.15
C TYR A 13 -9.93 -7.67 -14.89
N PHE A 14 -9.14 -6.85 -15.59
CA PHE A 14 -7.70 -6.75 -15.33
C PHE A 14 -7.41 -6.21 -13.93
N SER A 15 -8.20 -5.23 -13.46
CA SER A 15 -8.12 -4.76 -12.07
C SER A 15 -8.37 -5.88 -11.08
N ILE A 16 -9.46 -6.64 -11.24
CA ILE A 16 -9.80 -7.78 -10.37
C ILE A 16 -8.64 -8.81 -10.37
N ALA A 17 -8.06 -9.11 -11.53
CA ALA A 17 -6.94 -10.03 -11.62
C ALA A 17 -5.71 -9.55 -10.83
N CYS A 18 -5.38 -8.26 -10.88
CA CYS A 18 -4.30 -7.67 -10.08
C CYS A 18 -4.58 -7.81 -8.59
N TRP A 19 -5.82 -7.53 -8.17
CA TRP A 19 -6.20 -7.57 -6.77
C TRP A 19 -6.26 -8.98 -6.18
N ILE A 20 -6.64 -9.99 -6.96
CA ILE A 20 -6.61 -11.41 -6.52
C ILE A 20 -5.19 -11.86 -6.15
N VAL A 21 -4.16 -11.30 -6.77
CA VAL A 21 -2.76 -11.72 -6.52
C VAL A 21 -1.98 -10.74 -5.65
N VAL A 22 -2.55 -9.59 -5.30
CA VAL A 22 -1.84 -8.43 -4.71
C VAL A 22 -1.07 -8.77 -3.44
N PHE A 23 -1.59 -9.67 -2.59
CA PHE A 23 -0.96 -10.05 -1.32
C PHE A 23 0.18 -11.04 -1.48
N THR A 24 0.17 -11.82 -2.56
CA THR A 24 1.13 -12.91 -2.80
C THR A 24 2.59 -12.46 -2.69
N PRO A 25 3.00 -11.33 -3.29
CA PRO A 25 4.39 -10.87 -3.20
C PRO A 25 4.81 -10.52 -1.77
N GLN A 26 3.92 -9.95 -0.95
CA GLN A 26 4.26 -9.62 0.43
C GLN A 26 4.29 -10.87 1.32
N PHE A 27 3.37 -11.82 1.12
CA PHE A 27 3.44 -13.12 1.80
C PHE A 27 4.75 -13.84 1.52
N TYR A 28 5.17 -13.83 0.26
CA TYR A 28 6.42 -14.42 -0.16
C TYR A 28 7.62 -13.68 0.43
N GLU A 29 7.63 -12.34 0.41
CA GLU A 29 8.72 -11.53 0.98
C GLU A 29 8.86 -11.79 2.49
N ASN A 30 7.76 -11.80 3.23
CA ASN A 30 7.75 -12.12 4.66
C ASN A 30 8.31 -13.53 4.93
N TYR A 31 7.88 -14.51 4.15
CA TYR A 31 8.36 -15.89 4.28
C TYR A 31 9.84 -16.02 3.90
N LYS A 32 10.30 -15.31 2.87
CA LYS A 32 11.68 -15.40 2.42
C LYS A 32 12.65 -14.68 3.35
N LEU A 33 12.30 -13.46 3.76
CA LEU A 33 13.18 -12.61 4.57
C LEU A 33 13.09 -12.94 6.05
N GLN A 34 11.99 -13.55 6.52
CA GLN A 34 11.71 -13.71 7.95
C GLN A 34 11.76 -12.39 8.74
N ASN A 35 11.71 -11.25 8.04
CA ASN A 35 11.78 -9.89 8.55
C ASN A 35 10.58 -9.10 8.01
N THR A 36 9.82 -8.50 8.92
CA THR A 36 8.61 -7.72 8.60
C THR A 36 8.63 -6.33 9.25
N ASP A 37 9.81 -5.84 9.63
CA ASP A 37 9.97 -4.53 10.28
C ASP A 37 9.62 -3.36 9.35
N GLY A 38 9.71 -3.56 8.03
CA GLY A 38 9.26 -2.61 7.02
C GLY A 38 7.75 -2.52 6.85
N VAL A 39 6.95 -3.46 7.36
CA VAL A 39 5.49 -3.44 7.19
C VAL A 39 4.83 -2.68 8.35
N SER A 40 4.07 -1.63 8.06
CA SER A 40 3.41 -0.86 9.10
C SER A 40 2.18 -1.60 9.65
N VAL A 41 2.19 -1.87 10.95
CA VAL A 41 1.03 -2.49 11.62
C VAL A 41 -0.17 -1.56 11.53
N THR A 42 0.03 -0.24 11.69
CA THR A 42 -1.06 0.73 11.59
C THR A 42 -1.63 0.79 10.17
N PHE A 43 -0.80 0.68 9.14
CA PHE A 43 -1.26 0.56 7.75
C PHE A 43 -2.17 -0.66 7.57
N LEU A 44 -1.71 -1.82 8.05
CA LEU A 44 -2.46 -3.07 7.93
C LEU A 44 -3.73 -3.08 8.80
N THR A 45 -3.71 -2.45 9.97
CA THR A 45 -4.93 -2.26 10.79
C THR A 45 -5.97 -1.42 10.05
N LEU A 46 -5.55 -0.35 9.37
CA LEU A 46 -6.48 0.48 8.59
C LEU A 46 -7.03 -0.25 7.36
N TRP A 47 -6.26 -1.16 6.75
CA TRP A 47 -6.78 -2.07 5.72
C TRP A 47 -7.83 -3.02 6.25
N ILE A 48 -7.55 -3.73 7.34
CA ILE A 48 -8.53 -4.63 7.99
C ILE A 48 -9.82 -3.88 8.33
N LEU A 49 -9.71 -2.66 8.89
CA LEU A 49 -10.89 -1.84 9.18
C LEU A 49 -11.66 -1.44 7.92
N GLY A 50 -10.93 -1.09 6.84
CA GLY A 50 -11.52 -0.81 5.54
C GLY A 50 -12.27 -2.01 4.96
N ASP A 51 -11.67 -3.18 5.03
CA ASP A 51 -12.23 -4.43 4.53
C ASP A 51 -13.45 -4.89 5.33
N ILE A 52 -13.43 -4.69 6.66
CA ILE A 52 -14.60 -4.90 7.51
C ILE A 52 -15.74 -3.97 7.09
N LEU A 53 -15.48 -2.66 6.89
CA LEU A 53 -16.50 -1.73 6.42
C LEU A 53 -17.03 -2.11 5.04
N ASN A 54 -16.16 -2.53 4.13
CA ASN A 54 -16.54 -2.95 2.78
C ASN A 54 -17.43 -4.21 2.83
N LEU A 55 -17.06 -5.21 3.62
CA LEU A 55 -17.85 -6.42 3.84
C LEU A 55 -19.24 -6.10 4.42
N PHE A 56 -19.32 -5.24 5.44
CA PHE A 56 -20.61 -4.80 5.98
C PHE A 56 -21.45 -4.05 4.93
N GLY A 57 -20.82 -3.18 4.13
CA GLY A 57 -21.47 -2.48 3.03
C GLY A 57 -22.10 -3.43 2.02
N ILE A 58 -21.39 -4.49 1.64
CA ILE A 58 -21.87 -5.54 0.72
C ILE A 58 -23.06 -6.29 1.30
N ILE A 59 -23.00 -6.70 2.57
CA ILE A 59 -24.07 -7.45 3.24
C ILE A 59 -25.34 -6.59 3.34
N LEU A 60 -25.21 -5.34 3.80
CA LEU A 60 -26.36 -4.45 3.98
C LEU A 60 -27.06 -4.11 2.66
N GLN A 61 -26.30 -4.03 1.57
CA GLN A 61 -26.83 -3.75 0.24
C GLN A 61 -27.29 -5.02 -0.51
N ASN A 62 -27.13 -6.22 0.07
CA ASN A 62 -27.40 -7.50 -0.56
C ASN A 62 -26.76 -7.60 -1.97
N LEU A 63 -25.50 -7.17 -2.09
CA LEU A 63 -24.78 -7.22 -3.37
C LEU A 63 -24.50 -8.67 -3.80
N LEU A 64 -24.07 -8.83 -5.06
CA LEU A 64 -23.82 -10.13 -5.66
C LEU A 64 -22.89 -10.99 -4.78
N PHE A 65 -23.20 -12.29 -4.71
CA PHE A 65 -22.42 -13.27 -3.95
C PHE A 65 -20.91 -13.25 -4.28
N THR A 66 -20.56 -12.93 -5.53
CA THR A 66 -19.16 -12.79 -5.96
C THR A 66 -18.42 -11.65 -5.24
N MET A 67 -19.09 -10.52 -4.99
CA MET A 67 -18.51 -9.40 -4.23
C MET A 67 -18.34 -9.77 -2.75
N LEU A 68 -19.29 -10.53 -2.19
CA LEU A 68 -19.18 -11.06 -0.84
C LEU A 68 -17.96 -11.98 -0.69
N LEU A 69 -17.76 -12.92 -1.62
CA LEU A 69 -16.59 -13.78 -1.63
C LEU A 69 -15.28 -12.99 -1.71
N LEU A 70 -15.24 -11.95 -2.54
CA LEU A 70 -14.05 -11.13 -2.72
C LEU A 70 -13.70 -10.33 -1.45
N ALA A 71 -14.69 -9.75 -0.78
CA ALA A 71 -14.49 -9.04 0.49
C ALA A 71 -14.03 -9.97 1.62
N LEU A 72 -14.59 -11.19 1.69
CA LEU A 72 -14.12 -12.20 2.64
C LEU A 72 -12.68 -12.63 2.33
N TYR A 73 -12.33 -12.76 1.06
CA TYR A 73 -10.97 -13.07 0.63
C TYR A 73 -9.96 -12.00 1.07
N TYR A 74 -10.24 -10.71 0.86
CA TYR A 74 -9.33 -9.64 1.27
C TYR A 74 -9.18 -9.55 2.79
N LEU A 75 -10.29 -9.60 3.52
CA LEU A 75 -10.26 -9.60 4.98
C LEU A 75 -9.44 -10.77 5.54
N MET A 76 -9.59 -11.96 4.94
CA MET A 76 -8.79 -13.12 5.30
C MET A 76 -7.31 -12.91 4.97
N ALA A 77 -6.98 -12.41 3.77
CA ALA A 77 -5.61 -12.16 3.35
C ALA A 77 -4.90 -11.14 4.27
N ASP A 78 -5.59 -10.08 4.65
CA ASP A 78 -5.08 -9.08 5.61
C ASP A 78 -4.83 -9.69 6.99
N CYS A 79 -5.73 -10.54 7.48
CA CYS A 79 -5.56 -11.24 8.76
C CYS A 79 -4.35 -12.19 8.72
N ILE A 80 -4.17 -12.92 7.60
CA ILE A 80 -2.99 -13.77 7.38
C ILE A 80 -1.72 -12.92 7.35
N LEU A 81 -1.73 -11.79 6.65
CA LEU A 81 -0.59 -10.87 6.59
C LEU A 81 -0.23 -10.36 7.99
N MET A 82 -1.23 -9.96 8.77
CA MET A 82 -1.04 -9.49 10.14
C MET A 82 -0.47 -10.59 11.03
N GLY A 83 -0.96 -11.82 10.87
CA GLY A 83 -0.42 -13.00 11.53
C GLY A 83 1.06 -13.22 11.21
N GLN A 84 1.46 -13.13 9.94
CA GLN A 84 2.86 -13.23 9.54
C GLN A 84 3.72 -12.12 10.16
N VAL A 85 3.24 -10.87 10.15
CA VAL A 85 3.97 -9.74 10.74
C VAL A 85 4.24 -10.00 12.22
N PHE A 86 3.23 -10.40 12.99
CA PHE A 86 3.43 -10.69 14.42
C PHE A 86 4.28 -11.94 14.66
N TYR A 87 4.14 -12.98 13.84
CA TYR A 87 4.93 -14.20 13.96
C TYR A 87 6.42 -13.92 13.74
N TYR A 88 6.78 -13.28 12.61
CA TYR A 88 8.17 -13.02 12.26
C TYR A 88 8.83 -11.95 13.13
N ARG A 89 8.08 -10.96 13.65
CA ARG A 89 8.64 -10.03 14.65
C ARG A 89 8.98 -10.72 15.97
N LYS A 90 8.16 -11.69 16.38
CA LYS A 90 8.37 -12.41 17.64
C LYS A 90 9.44 -13.48 17.54
N TYR A 91 9.51 -14.19 16.42
CA TYR A 91 10.35 -15.39 16.26
C TYR A 91 11.43 -15.28 15.18
N GLY A 92 11.31 -14.40 14.20
CA GLY A 92 12.30 -14.25 13.10
C GLY A 92 13.67 -13.80 13.58
N VAL A 93 13.73 -12.88 14.56
CA VAL A 93 14.99 -12.43 15.18
C VAL A 93 15.73 -13.58 15.89
N LYS A 94 15.00 -14.55 16.47
CA LYS A 94 15.62 -15.68 17.17
C LYS A 94 16.29 -16.66 16.22
N HIS A 95 15.68 -16.91 15.05
CA HIS A 95 16.24 -17.82 14.07
C HIS A 95 17.53 -17.30 13.43
N HIS A 96 17.63 -16.00 13.13
CA HIS A 96 18.87 -15.41 12.61
C HIS A 96 20.01 -15.48 13.64
N ILE A 97 19.72 -15.25 14.92
CA ILE A 97 20.73 -15.36 15.98
C ILE A 97 21.14 -16.82 16.19
N GLU A 98 20.20 -17.77 16.19
CA GLU A 98 20.51 -19.20 16.33
C GLU A 98 21.30 -19.75 15.12
N GLU A 99 20.99 -19.34 13.89
CA GLU A 99 21.72 -19.76 12.69
C GLU A 99 23.16 -19.22 12.68
N VAL A 100 23.36 -17.95 13.03
CA VAL A 100 24.71 -17.36 13.18
C VAL A 100 25.48 -18.04 14.32
N VAL A 101 24.86 -18.27 15.48
CA VAL A 101 25.52 -18.94 16.62
C VAL A 101 25.86 -20.41 16.32
N VAL A 102 25.02 -21.12 15.57
CA VAL A 102 25.28 -22.53 15.19
C VAL A 102 26.37 -22.62 14.13
N THR A 103 26.45 -21.67 13.20
CA THR A 103 27.56 -21.61 12.23
C THR A 103 28.89 -21.20 12.87
N ASP A 104 28.87 -20.26 13.82
CA ASP A 104 30.08 -19.86 14.58
C ASP A 104 30.54 -20.90 15.60
N ASN A 105 29.68 -21.79 16.09
CA ASN A 105 30.13 -22.88 16.95
C ASN A 105 30.98 -23.96 16.24
N CYS A 106 31.12 -23.89 14.90
CA CYS A 106 32.14 -24.63 14.16
C CYS A 106 33.49 -23.87 14.02
N GLY A 107 33.56 -22.63 14.47
CA GLY A 107 34.76 -21.78 14.46
C GLY A 107 34.71 -20.75 15.57
N ALA A 108 35.22 -21.11 16.75
CA ALA A 108 35.22 -20.25 17.93
C ALA A 108 35.87 -18.88 17.65
N SER A 109 35.05 -17.84 17.53
CA SER A 109 35.41 -16.45 17.79
C SER A 109 34.20 -15.72 18.38
N SER A 110 34.43 -15.03 19.49
CA SER A 110 33.44 -14.24 20.21
C SER A 110 33.13 -12.94 19.45
N TYR A 111 32.02 -12.90 18.72
CA TYR A 111 31.52 -11.67 18.10
C TYR A 111 30.48 -10.99 19.00
N GLU A 112 30.68 -9.70 19.23
CA GLU A 112 29.68 -8.78 19.80
C GLU A 112 28.48 -8.62 18.85
N PRO A 113 27.29 -8.20 19.34
CA PRO A 113 26.07 -8.24 18.55
C PRO A 113 26.11 -7.33 17.32
N ILE A 114 26.04 -7.96 16.14
CA ILE A 114 26.02 -7.39 14.78
C ILE A 114 25.08 -6.18 14.63
N ALA A 115 23.95 -6.16 15.35
CA ALA A 115 22.98 -5.06 15.31
C ALA A 115 23.60 -3.69 15.63
N THR A 116 24.63 -3.64 16.47
CA THR A 116 25.31 -2.39 16.84
C THR A 116 26.22 -1.90 15.71
N GLU A 117 26.91 -2.81 15.02
CA GLU A 117 27.76 -2.50 13.86
C GLU A 117 26.95 -2.17 12.61
N THR A 118 25.85 -2.88 12.30
CA THR A 118 24.97 -2.52 11.18
C THR A 118 24.41 -1.12 11.34
N THR A 119 24.09 -0.72 12.58
CA THR A 119 23.61 0.63 12.90
C THR A 119 24.72 1.67 12.79
N GLY A 120 25.96 1.32 13.17
CA GLY A 120 27.16 2.14 12.94
C GLY A 120 27.48 2.31 11.46
N LEU A 121 27.38 1.24 10.67
CA LEU A 121 27.58 1.21 9.22
C LEU A 121 26.50 1.97 8.46
N LEU A 122 25.24 1.84 8.86
CA LEU A 122 24.16 2.68 8.36
C LEU A 122 24.42 4.17 8.62
N ASN A 123 25.13 4.51 9.70
CA ASN A 123 25.53 5.88 10.01
C ASN A 123 26.77 6.34 9.22
N THR A 124 27.69 5.45 8.84
CA THR A 124 28.89 5.76 8.04
C THR A 124 28.66 5.69 6.53
N VAL A 125 27.66 4.92 6.04
CA VAL A 125 27.16 5.03 4.66
C VAL A 125 26.63 6.45 4.50
N GLU A 126 27.43 7.24 3.79
CA GLU A 126 27.30 8.68 3.58
C GLU A 126 25.82 9.08 3.49
N LYS A 127 25.27 9.63 4.59
CA LYS A 127 23.93 10.22 4.57
C LYS A 127 24.00 11.34 3.56
N LYS A 128 23.52 11.12 2.33
CA LYS A 128 23.32 12.20 1.38
C LYS A 128 22.50 13.25 2.12
N PRO A 129 23.06 14.46 2.37
CA PRO A 129 22.48 15.43 3.31
C PRO A 129 21.05 15.85 2.92
N ASN A 130 20.64 15.53 1.69
CA ASN A 130 19.36 15.91 1.12
C ASN A 130 18.33 14.76 1.04
N THR A 131 18.61 13.50 1.41
CA THR A 131 17.65 12.41 1.22
C THR A 131 16.34 12.62 1.99
N ARG A 132 16.43 12.91 3.31
CA ARG A 132 15.23 13.20 4.12
C ARG A 132 14.49 14.44 3.63
N PHE A 133 15.24 15.46 3.20
CA PHE A 133 14.65 16.69 2.65
C PHE A 133 13.88 16.41 1.36
N LEU A 134 14.46 15.65 0.42
CA LEU A 134 13.82 15.27 -0.84
C LEU A 134 12.58 14.40 -0.61
N VAL A 135 12.65 13.41 0.28
CA VAL A 135 11.49 12.57 0.62
C VAL A 135 10.39 13.42 1.23
N ARG A 136 10.71 14.33 2.17
CA ARG A 136 9.72 15.24 2.76
C ARG A 136 9.10 16.16 1.72
N LEU A 137 9.90 16.76 0.83
CA LEU A 137 9.43 17.63 -0.23
C LEU A 137 8.49 16.87 -1.18
N PHE A 138 8.87 15.66 -1.59
CA PHE A 138 8.05 14.80 -2.42
C PHE A 138 6.71 14.46 -1.74
N SER A 139 6.74 14.00 -0.48
CA SER A 139 5.52 13.68 0.27
C SER A 139 4.58 14.88 0.42
N ILE A 140 5.11 16.06 0.73
CA ILE A 140 4.31 17.30 0.84
C ILE A 140 3.73 17.67 -0.53
N SER A 141 4.53 17.57 -1.60
CA SER A 141 4.05 17.87 -2.96
C SER A 141 2.92 16.92 -3.39
N SER A 142 3.01 15.62 -3.08
CA SER A 142 1.97 14.64 -3.35
C SER A 142 0.66 14.98 -2.62
N ILE A 143 0.75 15.40 -1.35
CA ILE A 143 -0.42 15.82 -0.56
C ILE A 143 -1.05 17.08 -1.15
N ILE A 144 -0.24 18.07 -1.53
CA ILE A 144 -0.73 19.31 -2.14
C ILE A 144 -1.46 19.02 -3.46
N ILE A 145 -0.86 18.20 -4.34
CA ILE A 145 -1.48 17.84 -5.62
C ILE A 145 -2.80 17.10 -5.38
N TRP A 146 -2.81 16.14 -4.45
CA TRP A 146 -4.03 15.41 -4.08
C TRP A 146 -5.13 16.35 -3.53
N SER A 147 -4.78 17.27 -2.63
CA SER A 147 -5.72 18.26 -2.10
C SER A 147 -6.22 19.24 -3.17
N ALA A 148 -5.37 19.64 -4.11
CA ALA A 148 -5.77 20.48 -5.25
C ALA A 148 -6.73 19.76 -6.19
N LEU A 149 -6.49 18.46 -6.47
CA LEU A 149 -7.39 17.64 -7.28
C LEU A 149 -8.74 17.43 -6.60
N LEU A 150 -8.74 17.21 -5.28
CA LEU A 150 -9.95 17.17 -4.47
C LEU A 150 -10.75 18.48 -4.52
N GLY A 151 -10.06 19.62 -4.43
CA GLY A 151 -10.69 20.93 -4.59
C GLY A 151 -11.25 21.12 -5.99
N GLY A 152 -10.49 20.74 -7.01
CA GLY A 152 -10.90 20.83 -8.42
C GLY A 152 -12.11 19.94 -8.75
N SER A 153 -12.16 18.71 -8.24
CA SER A 153 -13.31 17.83 -8.43
C SER A 153 -14.55 18.32 -7.69
N ALA A 154 -14.39 18.90 -6.48
CA ALA A 154 -15.50 19.56 -5.79
C ALA A 154 -16.04 20.73 -6.62
N LEU A 155 -15.16 21.59 -7.14
CA LEU A 155 -15.55 22.68 -8.05
C LEU A 155 -16.27 22.17 -9.30
N PHE A 156 -15.82 21.03 -9.86
CA PHE A 156 -16.47 20.40 -11.01
C PHE A 156 -17.90 19.96 -10.69
N PHE A 157 -18.12 19.19 -9.61
CA PHE A 157 -19.44 18.64 -9.27
C PHE A 157 -20.43 19.72 -8.79
N PHE A 158 -19.95 20.77 -8.10
CA PHE A 158 -20.80 21.85 -7.61
C PHE A 158 -20.91 23.04 -8.56
N HIS A 159 -20.37 22.93 -9.79
CA HIS A 159 -20.50 23.99 -10.79
C HIS A 159 -21.99 24.16 -11.20
N PRO A 160 -22.53 25.39 -11.26
CA PRO A 160 -23.96 25.63 -11.52
C PRO A 160 -24.49 25.06 -12.86
N GLY A 161 -23.61 24.78 -13.81
CA GLY A 161 -23.96 24.17 -15.11
C GLY A 161 -24.04 22.64 -15.12
N GLN A 162 -23.80 21.95 -14.00
CA GLN A 162 -23.88 20.50 -13.94
C GLN A 162 -25.33 20.00 -13.79
N ASN A 163 -25.69 19.01 -14.61
CA ASN A 163 -26.96 18.31 -14.50
C ASN A 163 -26.78 17.04 -13.65
N ILE A 164 -26.77 17.20 -12.33
CA ILE A 164 -26.66 16.07 -11.38
C ILE A 164 -28.04 15.70 -10.86
N ASP A 165 -28.43 14.44 -11.05
CA ASP A 165 -29.64 13.88 -10.46
C ASP A 165 -29.34 13.32 -9.06
N TRP A 166 -29.54 14.16 -8.06
CA TRP A 166 -29.30 13.85 -6.64
C TRP A 166 -30.21 12.73 -6.11
N SER A 167 -31.32 12.40 -6.77
CA SER A 167 -32.25 11.36 -6.32
C SER A 167 -31.65 9.95 -6.41
N GLN A 168 -30.65 9.76 -7.28
CA GLN A 168 -29.96 8.49 -7.45
C GLN A 168 -28.89 8.25 -6.36
N LEU A 169 -28.57 9.27 -5.57
CA LEU A 169 -27.55 9.19 -4.53
C LEU A 169 -28.10 8.52 -3.28
N GLN A 170 -27.83 7.22 -3.13
CA GLN A 170 -28.26 6.46 -1.96
C GLN A 170 -27.33 6.69 -0.76
N LEU A 171 -27.89 7.06 0.39
CA LEU A 171 -27.10 7.41 1.58
C LEU A 171 -26.22 6.24 2.08
N VAL A 172 -26.78 5.03 2.18
CA VAL A 172 -26.06 3.88 2.77
C VAL A 172 -24.82 3.49 1.95
N PRO A 173 -24.91 3.24 0.62
CA PRO A 173 -23.72 2.97 -0.20
C PRO A 173 -22.69 4.09 -0.12
N GLN A 174 -23.13 5.36 -0.07
CA GLN A 174 -22.23 6.51 0.03
C GLN A 174 -21.49 6.53 1.36
N LEU A 175 -22.16 6.30 2.50
CA LEU A 175 -21.50 6.27 3.81
C LEU A 175 -20.38 5.22 3.87
N PHE A 176 -20.64 4.00 3.38
CA PHE A 176 -19.64 2.93 3.35
C PHE A 176 -18.56 3.18 2.29
N GLY A 177 -18.92 3.70 1.12
CA GLY A 177 -17.98 4.09 0.07
C GLY A 177 -17.01 5.16 0.56
N TRP A 178 -17.51 6.23 1.18
CA TRP A 178 -16.67 7.30 1.73
C TRP A 178 -15.84 6.83 2.93
N GLY A 179 -16.43 6.04 3.83
CA GLY A 179 -15.71 5.47 4.98
C GLY A 179 -14.53 4.59 4.56
N SER A 180 -14.75 3.69 3.61
CA SER A 180 -13.70 2.83 3.06
C SER A 180 -12.65 3.63 2.27
N ALA A 181 -13.07 4.59 1.45
CA ALA A 181 -12.16 5.46 0.71
C ALA A 181 -11.19 6.23 1.64
N VAL A 182 -11.69 6.76 2.76
CA VAL A 182 -10.86 7.44 3.76
C VAL A 182 -9.88 6.47 4.40
N LEU A 183 -10.33 5.28 4.83
CA LEU A 183 -9.43 4.29 5.45
C LEU A 183 -8.34 3.81 4.47
N TYR A 184 -8.71 3.50 3.23
CA TYR A 184 -7.75 3.05 2.22
C TYR A 184 -6.76 4.15 1.84
N CYS A 185 -7.20 5.41 1.65
CA CYS A 185 -6.28 6.53 1.40
C CYS A 185 -5.35 6.78 2.59
N CYS A 186 -5.92 6.91 3.79
CA CYS A 186 -5.17 7.25 5.00
C CYS A 186 -4.22 6.13 5.43
N SER A 187 -4.51 4.86 5.11
CA SER A 187 -3.65 3.73 5.46
C SER A 187 -2.20 3.89 4.97
N ARG A 188 -1.99 4.51 3.80
CA ARG A 188 -0.65 4.68 3.24
C ARG A 188 0.21 5.67 4.05
N ILE A 189 -0.41 6.61 4.76
CA ILE A 189 0.30 7.62 5.56
C ILE A 189 1.16 6.96 6.65
N PRO A 190 0.64 6.06 7.50
CA PRO A 190 1.45 5.28 8.43
C PRO A 190 2.61 4.51 7.79
N GLN A 191 2.43 3.94 6.60
CA GLN A 191 3.51 3.23 5.90
C GLN A 191 4.60 4.22 5.44
N ILE A 192 4.21 5.34 4.83
CA ILE A 192 5.12 6.42 4.42
C ILE A 192 5.89 6.96 5.63
N MET A 193 5.21 7.18 6.75
CA MET A 193 5.82 7.66 7.99
C MET A 193 6.80 6.64 8.58
N GLN A 194 6.47 5.35 8.57
CA GLN A 194 7.38 4.31 9.04
C GLN A 194 8.62 4.22 8.16
N ASN A 195 8.46 4.20 6.84
CA ASN A 195 9.58 4.23 5.89
C ASN A 195 10.46 5.47 6.12
N PHE A 196 9.86 6.64 6.33
CA PHE A 196 10.60 7.88 6.59
C PHE A 196 11.35 7.85 7.92
N ARG A 197 10.73 7.32 8.99
CA ARG A 197 11.34 7.18 10.31
C ARG A 197 12.51 6.19 10.30
N ASN A 198 12.30 5.06 9.64
CA ASN A 198 13.27 3.97 9.57
C ASN A 198 14.37 4.24 8.52
N GLU A 199 14.16 5.18 7.61
CA GLU A 199 15.01 5.42 6.42
C GLU A 199 15.31 4.13 5.62
N SER A 200 14.36 3.21 5.64
CA SER A 200 14.47 1.88 5.04
C SER A 200 13.09 1.44 4.56
N VAL A 201 13.12 0.55 3.56
CA VAL A 201 11.96 -0.15 3.00
C VAL A 201 12.16 -1.67 3.08
N GLU A 202 13.15 -2.12 3.86
CA GLU A 202 13.47 -3.54 4.04
C GLU A 202 12.30 -4.28 4.71
N GLY A 203 11.93 -5.44 4.19
CA GLY A 203 10.73 -6.18 4.62
C GLY A 203 9.43 -5.73 3.97
N LEU A 204 9.44 -4.69 3.13
CA LEU A 204 8.29 -4.24 2.35
C LEU A 204 8.41 -4.70 0.88
N SER A 205 7.36 -5.32 0.35
CA SER A 205 7.34 -5.82 -1.03
C SER A 205 6.96 -4.70 -2.01
N LEU A 206 7.92 -4.28 -2.83
CA LEU A 206 7.67 -3.34 -3.92
C LEU A 206 6.62 -3.88 -4.91
N VAL A 207 6.64 -5.19 -5.17
CA VAL A 207 5.79 -5.85 -6.18
C VAL A 207 4.32 -5.81 -5.75
N MET A 208 4.03 -5.94 -4.45
CA MET A 208 2.67 -5.74 -3.92
C MET A 208 2.11 -4.36 -4.29
N PHE A 209 2.90 -3.30 -4.09
CA PHE A 209 2.50 -1.94 -4.43
C PHE A 209 2.36 -1.72 -5.94
N ILE A 210 3.16 -2.39 -6.77
CA ILE A 210 2.98 -2.37 -8.23
C ILE A 210 1.61 -2.95 -8.61
N PHE A 211 1.24 -4.12 -8.08
CA PHE A 211 -0.09 -4.68 -8.31
C PHE A 211 -1.20 -3.76 -7.80
N SER A 212 -1.02 -3.14 -6.63
CA SER A 212 -2.01 -2.21 -6.07
C SER A 212 -2.20 -0.98 -6.97
N VAL A 213 -1.12 -0.35 -7.45
CA VAL A 213 -1.19 0.81 -8.36
C VAL A 213 -1.83 0.45 -9.69
N VAL A 214 -1.43 -0.68 -10.30
CA VAL A 214 -1.99 -1.12 -11.57
C VAL A 214 -3.48 -1.47 -11.42
N GLY A 215 -3.85 -2.19 -10.36
CA GLY A 215 -5.23 -2.52 -10.03
C GLY A 215 -6.10 -1.28 -9.81
N ASN A 216 -5.63 -0.33 -9.01
CA ASN A 216 -6.32 0.94 -8.75
C ASN A 216 -6.49 1.79 -10.02
N LEU A 217 -5.43 1.94 -10.80
CA LEU A 217 -5.47 2.74 -12.04
C LEU A 217 -6.46 2.15 -13.04
N THR A 218 -6.39 0.84 -13.27
CA THR A 218 -7.29 0.16 -14.21
C THR A 218 -8.74 0.17 -13.72
N TYR A 219 -8.97 0.12 -12.41
CA TYR A 219 -10.30 0.29 -11.84
C TYR A 219 -10.87 1.70 -12.09
N CYS A 220 -10.11 2.76 -11.78
CA CYS A 220 -10.56 4.13 -12.04
C CYS A 220 -10.85 4.35 -13.54
N VAL A 221 -9.98 3.85 -14.41
CA VAL A 221 -10.19 3.91 -15.87
C VAL A 221 -11.47 3.17 -16.27
N SER A 222 -11.76 2.01 -15.68
CA SER A 222 -12.98 1.25 -15.98
C SER A 222 -14.25 2.04 -15.68
N ILE A 223 -14.30 2.78 -14.56
CA ILE A 223 -15.44 3.61 -14.18
C ILE A 223 -15.62 4.77 -15.17
N VAL A 224 -14.53 5.48 -15.49
CA VAL A 224 -14.61 6.63 -16.41
C VAL A 224 -14.98 6.21 -17.83
N LEU A 225 -14.53 5.04 -18.29
CA LEU A 225 -14.87 4.50 -19.60
C LEU A 225 -16.32 3.99 -19.68
N GLU A 226 -16.89 3.56 -18.56
CA GLU A 226 -18.30 3.14 -18.49
C GLU A 226 -19.22 4.33 -18.75
N SER A 227 -18.98 5.46 -18.06
CA SER A 227 -19.72 6.70 -18.31
C SER A 227 -19.00 7.94 -17.78
N THR A 228 -19.10 9.03 -18.53
CA THR A 228 -18.65 10.37 -18.11
C THR A 228 -19.79 11.26 -17.65
N ASP A 229 -20.99 10.70 -17.47
CA ASP A 229 -22.14 11.43 -16.93
C ASP A 229 -21.84 11.94 -15.50
N PRO A 230 -22.09 13.23 -15.19
CA PRO A 230 -21.78 13.79 -13.87
C PRO A 230 -22.49 13.07 -12.70
N THR A 231 -23.72 12.59 -12.89
CA THR A 231 -24.45 11.86 -11.86
C THR A 231 -23.79 10.51 -11.61
N TYR A 232 -23.50 9.76 -12.68
CA TYR A 232 -22.80 8.48 -12.58
C TYR A 232 -21.42 8.62 -11.92
N LEU A 233 -20.65 9.63 -12.32
CA LEU A 233 -19.32 9.91 -11.76
C LEU A 233 -19.42 10.28 -10.28
N LEU A 234 -20.42 11.08 -9.88
CA LEU A 234 -20.63 11.45 -8.49
C LEU A 234 -21.01 10.24 -7.63
N ILE A 235 -21.89 9.37 -8.13
CA ILE A 235 -22.26 8.12 -7.45
C ILE A 235 -21.01 7.29 -7.20
N ASN A 236 -20.17 7.08 -8.22
CA ASN A 236 -18.96 6.27 -8.12
C ASN A 236 -17.76 7.01 -7.50
N TYR A 237 -17.92 8.29 -7.15
CA TYR A 237 -16.84 9.15 -6.71
C TYR A 237 -16.08 8.65 -5.46
N PRO A 238 -16.73 8.06 -4.43
CA PRO A 238 -15.99 7.50 -3.29
C PRO A 238 -14.99 6.44 -3.71
N TRP A 239 -15.35 5.57 -4.65
CA TRP A 239 -14.49 4.50 -5.16
C TRP A 239 -13.36 5.04 -6.05
N ILE A 240 -13.67 6.03 -6.90
CA ILE A 240 -12.65 6.76 -7.68
C ILE A 240 -11.66 7.44 -6.74
N LEU A 241 -12.13 8.09 -5.68
CA LEU A 241 -11.26 8.77 -4.73
C LEU A 241 -10.46 7.78 -3.88
N GLY A 242 -11.08 6.71 -3.40
CA GLY A 242 -10.42 5.67 -2.62
C GLY A 242 -9.34 4.93 -3.40
N SER A 243 -9.51 4.77 -4.71
CA SER A 243 -8.57 4.04 -5.58
C SER A 243 -7.59 4.98 -6.30
N GLY A 244 -8.05 6.14 -6.76
CA GLY A 244 -7.21 7.14 -7.43
C GLY A 244 -6.42 7.98 -6.44
N GLY A 245 -6.98 8.26 -5.26
CA GLY A 245 -6.31 9.00 -4.19
C GLY A 245 -5.13 8.24 -3.59
N THR A 246 -5.22 6.91 -3.47
CA THR A 246 -4.10 6.07 -3.02
C THR A 246 -2.89 6.15 -3.94
N LEU A 247 -3.07 6.37 -5.25
CA LEU A 247 -1.97 6.47 -6.21
C LEU A 247 -0.94 7.53 -5.82
N PHE A 248 -1.37 8.69 -5.31
CA PHE A 248 -0.45 9.75 -4.86
C PHE A 248 0.45 9.30 -3.71
N PHE A 249 -0.11 8.50 -2.81
CA PHE A 249 0.63 7.93 -1.68
C PHE A 249 1.48 6.74 -2.11
N ASP A 250 0.98 5.89 -3.01
CA ASP A 250 1.73 4.75 -3.54
C ASP A 250 2.96 5.22 -4.36
N PHE A 251 2.84 6.28 -5.15
CA PHE A 251 3.99 6.92 -5.81
C PHE A 251 4.98 7.53 -4.81
N THR A 252 4.51 8.00 -3.66
CA THR A 252 5.38 8.44 -2.57
C THR A 252 6.15 7.26 -1.98
N ILE A 253 5.51 6.09 -1.83
CA ILE A 253 6.17 4.86 -1.39
C ILE A 253 7.18 4.38 -2.44
N PHE A 254 6.86 4.45 -3.74
CA PHE A 254 7.84 4.15 -4.81
C PHE A 254 9.05 5.08 -4.78
N PHE A 255 8.83 6.37 -4.53
CA PHE A 255 9.92 7.32 -4.35
C PHE A 255 10.79 6.96 -3.14
N GLN A 256 10.18 6.55 -2.03
CA GLN A 256 10.91 6.04 -0.86
C GLN A 256 11.69 4.75 -1.19
N PHE A 257 11.12 3.82 -1.97
CA PHE A 257 11.86 2.66 -2.46
C PHE A 257 13.09 3.08 -3.27
N TYR A 258 12.94 4.03 -4.20
CA TYR A 258 14.05 4.52 -5.01
C TYR A 258 15.16 5.17 -4.16
N MET A 259 14.78 5.96 -3.15
CA MET A 259 15.72 6.69 -2.29
C MET A 259 16.39 5.81 -1.23
N TYR A 260 15.65 4.89 -0.61
CA TYR A 260 16.13 4.10 0.53
C TYR A 260 16.74 2.75 0.12
N ARG A 261 16.29 2.10 -0.97
CA ARG A 261 16.83 0.80 -1.40
C ARG A 261 18.33 0.85 -1.71
N LYS A 262 18.79 1.93 -2.34
CA LYS A 262 20.22 2.14 -2.64
C LYS A 262 21.10 2.15 -1.39
N ARG A 263 20.56 2.54 -0.23
CA ARG A 263 21.31 2.56 1.02
C ARG A 263 21.43 1.16 1.61
N THR A 264 20.34 0.39 1.58
CA THR A 264 20.30 -1.00 2.05
C THR A 264 21.32 -1.87 1.31
N ASP A 265 21.36 -1.78 -0.03
CA ASP A 265 22.29 -2.58 -0.86
C ASP A 265 23.77 -2.27 -0.57
N VAL A 266 24.12 -1.01 -0.26
CA VAL A 266 25.50 -0.61 0.07
C VAL A 266 25.94 -1.19 1.42
N VAL A 267 25.06 -1.19 2.43
CA VAL A 267 25.37 -1.75 3.75
C VAL A 267 25.63 -3.25 3.65
N TYR A 268 24.76 -4.00 2.97
CA TYR A 268 24.95 -5.45 2.79
C TYR A 268 26.21 -5.78 2.00
N LYS A 269 26.58 -4.94 1.01
CA LYS A 269 27.81 -5.13 0.28
C LYS A 269 29.04 -4.92 1.17
N HIS A 270 29.05 -3.88 2.00
CA HIS A 270 30.17 -3.63 2.91
C HIS A 270 30.35 -4.75 3.95
N ILE A 271 29.25 -5.21 4.57
CA ILE A 271 29.28 -6.34 5.51
C ILE A 271 29.81 -7.61 4.83
N ARG A 272 29.49 -7.84 3.55
CA ARG A 272 30.02 -8.98 2.81
C ARG A 272 31.52 -8.84 2.53
N ASP A 273 31.95 -7.64 2.16
CA ASP A 273 33.35 -7.37 1.79
C ASP A 273 34.28 -7.38 3.02
N ASP A 274 33.79 -7.05 4.23
CA ASP A 274 34.57 -7.11 5.48
C ASP A 274 34.73 -8.54 6.04
N ASN A 275 33.95 -9.51 5.55
CA ASN A 275 33.98 -10.91 6.00
C ASN A 275 34.83 -11.83 5.09
N TYR A 276 35.65 -11.28 4.18
CA TYR A 276 36.59 -12.00 3.31
C TYR A 276 37.99 -11.37 3.34
#